data_AF-A0A3D3QIV0-F1
#
_entry.id   AF-A0A3D3QIV0-F1
#
_cell.length_a   1.000
_cell.length_b   1.000
_cell.length_c   1.000
_cell.angle_alpha   90.00
_cell.angle_beta   90.00
_cell.angle_gamma   90.00
#
_symmetry.space_group_name_H-M   'P 1'
#
loop_
_entity.id
_entity.type
_entity.pdbx_description
1 polymer ?
#
loop_
_entity_poly.entity_id
_entity_poly.type
_entity_poly.pdbx_seq_one_letter_code
_entity_poly.pdbx_strand_id
1 'polypeptide(L)'
;MREAFEIGSDSILAGTIGTSALPVGEEADGRPKRIPLLVCHGSSDGPRLWINGATHGDEPEGAFSIFKLFDQLDPDQVSGTVIGVPAMNVPAFEAGKRGDPLDSFTYDMNRMYPGRADGYPTERAAWAHWIGMRDSCDLQIAVHSGGEHSYLAHMIFAADNPQSLELAAAMGKPWDLVFKSGVGGANPASKMAEIGKAGVTVELGGNCRTLTKDFHTIADDLAAGYLNVMRHYNMAPGEAAYAAEWRMGYQEALLAPASGMWVGDREMVFEKIMSAGTPLGRIYDLYG
;
A
#
# COMPACT_ATOMS: atom_id res chain seq x y z
N MET A 1 19.46 7.35 24.96
CA MET A 1 18.07 6.83 24.94
C MET A 1 17.33 7.70 23.95
N ARG A 2 16.74 7.10 22.92
CA ARG A 2 16.03 7.82 21.86
C ARG A 2 14.76 8.46 22.45
N GLU A 3 14.45 9.68 22.01
CA GLU A 3 13.22 10.38 22.42
C GLU A 3 11.99 9.61 21.97
N ALA A 4 10.86 9.80 22.66
CA ALA A 4 9.61 9.18 22.27
C ALA A 4 9.14 9.70 20.89
N PHE A 5 8.50 8.83 20.13
CA PHE A 5 7.96 9.18 18.83
C PHE A 5 6.55 9.71 18.96
N GLU A 6 6.38 11.00 18.68
CA GLU A 6 5.09 11.70 18.67
C GLU A 6 4.42 11.53 17.31
N ILE A 7 3.23 10.94 17.30
CA ILE A 7 2.42 10.81 16.09
C ILE A 7 0.93 10.83 16.45
N GLY A 8 0.12 11.54 15.67
CA GLY A 8 -1.31 11.66 15.93
C GLY A 8 -1.58 12.28 17.31
N SER A 9 -2.23 11.52 18.19
CA SER A 9 -2.56 11.92 19.56
C SER A 9 -1.67 11.31 20.64
N ASP A 10 -0.66 10.51 20.26
CA ASP A 10 0.06 9.64 21.20
C ASP A 10 1.57 9.75 21.07
N SER A 11 2.24 9.35 22.14
CA SER A 11 3.70 9.28 22.28
C SER A 11 4.13 7.84 22.48
N ILE A 12 4.98 7.32 21.59
CA ILE A 12 5.43 5.93 21.62
C ILE A 12 6.88 5.89 22.12
N LEU A 13 7.12 5.24 23.26
CA LEU A 13 8.44 5.15 23.88
C LEU A 13 9.41 4.30 23.04
N ALA A 14 10.70 4.63 23.08
CA ALA A 14 11.73 3.86 22.39
C ALA A 14 11.81 2.42 22.92
N GLY A 15 11.99 1.46 22.03
CA GLY A 15 12.00 0.03 22.37
C GLY A 15 10.59 -0.53 22.63
N THR A 16 9.53 0.09 22.09
CA THR A 16 8.15 -0.40 22.29
C THR A 16 7.36 -0.48 20.98
N ILE A 17 6.35 -1.36 21.00
CA ILE A 17 5.29 -1.40 20.00
C ILE A 17 4.03 -0.85 20.66
N GLY A 18 3.37 0.09 20.00
CA GLY A 18 2.14 0.72 20.47
C GLY A 18 1.16 0.99 19.33
N THR A 19 0.04 1.59 19.70
CA THR A 19 -0.98 2.05 18.75
C THR A 19 -1.13 3.55 18.89
N SER A 20 -1.49 4.21 17.79
CA SER A 20 -1.90 5.61 17.78
C SER A 20 -2.99 5.80 16.74
N ALA A 21 -3.49 7.02 16.57
CA ALA A 21 -4.40 7.34 15.49
C ALA A 21 -4.27 8.80 15.03
N LEU A 22 -4.42 9.03 13.74
CA LEU A 22 -4.50 10.38 13.18
C LEU A 22 -5.94 10.89 13.28
N PRO A 23 -6.21 12.03 13.92
CA PRO A 23 -7.55 12.59 14.01
C PRO A 23 -8.03 13.11 12.65
N VAL A 24 -9.24 12.71 12.24
CA VAL A 24 -9.86 13.12 10.96
C VAL A 24 -11.08 14.03 11.17
N GLY A 25 -11.78 13.86 12.29
CA GLY A 25 -13.00 14.62 12.61
C GLY A 25 -13.92 13.84 13.54
N GLU A 26 -15.22 14.04 13.41
CA GLU A 26 -16.25 13.36 14.18
C GLU A 26 -17.37 12.82 13.28
N GLU A 27 -18.04 11.78 13.73
CA GLU A 27 -19.31 11.28 13.19
C GLU A 27 -20.47 12.23 13.54
N ALA A 28 -21.62 12.03 12.88
CA ALA A 28 -22.84 12.81 13.17
C ALA A 28 -23.35 12.67 14.61
N ASP A 29 -22.96 11.60 15.32
CA ASP A 29 -23.29 11.35 16.73
C ASP A 29 -22.18 11.79 17.71
N GLY A 30 -21.13 12.46 17.22
CA GLY A 30 -20.01 12.97 18.02
C GLY A 30 -18.91 11.93 18.31
N ARG A 31 -19.00 10.70 17.79
CA ARG A 31 -17.89 9.74 17.91
C ARG A 31 -16.68 10.21 17.08
N PRO A 32 -15.46 10.07 17.59
CA PRO A 32 -14.27 10.54 16.87
C PRO A 32 -13.95 9.65 15.66
N LYS A 33 -13.69 10.27 14.50
CA LYS A 33 -13.12 9.66 13.29
C LYS A 33 -11.61 9.74 13.31
N ARG A 34 -10.94 8.62 13.10
CA ARG A 34 -9.48 8.54 13.13
C ARG A 34 -8.97 7.51 12.12
N ILE A 35 -7.72 7.68 11.69
CA ILE A 35 -6.97 6.67 10.92
C ILE A 35 -6.09 5.90 11.91
N PRO A 36 -6.30 4.58 12.11
CA PRO A 36 -5.55 3.81 13.09
C PRO A 36 -4.12 3.54 12.62
N LEU A 37 -3.18 3.60 13.56
CA LEU A 37 -1.76 3.34 13.34
C LEU A 37 -1.27 2.24 14.29
N LEU A 38 -0.46 1.33 13.76
CA LEU A 38 0.46 0.50 14.54
C LEU A 38 1.85 1.13 14.45
N VAL A 39 2.55 1.25 15.58
CA VAL A 39 3.85 1.91 15.62
C VAL A 39 4.84 1.02 16.36
N CYS A 40 5.88 0.58 15.66
CA CYS A 40 7.06 -0.04 16.25
C CYS A 40 8.16 1.00 16.29
N HIS A 41 8.43 1.53 17.48
CA HIS A 41 9.45 2.55 17.70
C HIS A 41 10.71 1.89 18.26
N GLY A 42 11.67 1.65 17.36
CA GLY A 42 12.91 0.95 17.66
C GLY A 42 13.77 1.61 18.74
N SER A 43 14.56 0.79 19.42
CA SER A 43 15.49 1.22 20.48
C SER A 43 16.63 2.12 19.97
N SER A 44 16.94 2.02 18.67
CA SER A 44 18.05 2.71 18.00
C SER A 44 17.56 3.68 16.92
N ASP A 45 18.38 4.68 16.60
CA ASP A 45 18.09 5.63 15.51
C ASP A 45 18.15 4.95 14.14
N GLY A 46 17.31 5.42 13.22
CA GLY A 46 17.24 4.88 11.86
C GLY A 46 16.07 5.49 11.07
N PRO A 47 15.84 5.02 9.82
CA PRO A 47 14.78 5.52 8.96
C PRO A 47 13.36 5.31 9.51
N ARG A 48 12.40 6.07 8.98
CA ARG A 48 10.98 5.90 9.28
C ARG A 48 10.24 5.32 8.08
N LEU A 49 9.75 4.09 8.22
CA LEU A 49 9.04 3.34 7.19
C LEU A 49 7.54 3.41 7.44
N TRP A 50 6.79 3.94 6.48
CA TRP A 50 5.33 3.94 6.47
C TRP A 50 4.80 2.89 5.49
N ILE A 51 3.91 2.03 5.96
CA ILE A 51 3.25 0.99 5.15
C ILE A 51 1.75 1.23 5.23
N ASN A 52 1.16 1.57 4.10
CA ASN A 52 -0.23 1.99 4.01
C ASN A 52 -1.08 0.91 3.35
N GLY A 53 -2.05 0.38 4.08
CA GLY A 53 -3.06 -0.55 3.60
C GLY A 53 -4.42 0.13 3.42
N ALA A 54 -5.27 -0.52 2.63
CA ALA A 54 -6.67 -0.14 2.40
C ALA A 54 -6.89 1.38 2.18
N THR A 55 -6.13 1.93 1.23
CA THR A 55 -6.49 3.21 0.59
C THR A 55 -7.82 3.04 -0.15
N HIS A 56 -7.97 1.90 -0.81
CA HIS A 56 -9.27 1.38 -1.24
C HIS A 56 -9.72 0.30 -0.26
N GLY A 57 -10.98 0.33 0.13
CA GLY A 57 -11.51 -0.55 1.17
C GLY A 57 -11.75 -2.00 0.75
N ASP A 58 -11.75 -2.27 -0.55
CA ASP A 58 -11.90 -3.59 -1.14
C ASP A 58 -10.57 -4.32 -1.34
N GLU A 59 -9.47 -3.80 -0.79
CA GLU A 59 -8.09 -4.32 -0.92
C GLU A 59 -7.51 -4.70 0.47
N PRO A 60 -7.94 -5.84 1.06
CA PRO A 60 -7.60 -6.21 2.45
C PRO A 60 -6.18 -6.77 2.64
N GLU A 61 -5.46 -7.09 1.56
CA GLU A 61 -4.12 -7.71 1.62
C GLU A 61 -3.10 -6.82 2.37
N GLY A 62 -3.15 -5.51 2.13
CA GLY A 62 -2.31 -4.53 2.83
C GLY A 62 -2.55 -4.51 4.33
N ALA A 63 -3.82 -4.47 4.76
CA ALA A 63 -4.18 -4.47 6.17
C ALA A 63 -3.64 -5.70 6.91
N PHE A 64 -3.82 -6.89 6.32
CA PHE A 64 -3.40 -8.13 6.96
C PHE A 64 -1.88 -8.32 6.94
N SER A 65 -1.21 -7.97 5.84
CA SER A 65 0.26 -8.04 5.75
C SER A 65 0.97 -7.11 6.76
N ILE A 66 0.35 -5.98 7.12
CA ILE A 66 0.85 -5.10 8.18
C ILE A 66 0.80 -5.83 9.53
N PHE A 67 -0.31 -6.49 9.88
CA PHE A 67 -0.38 -7.28 11.13
C PHE A 67 0.68 -8.39 11.15
N LYS A 68 0.86 -9.09 10.01
CA LYS A 68 1.88 -10.13 9.85
C LYS A 68 3.30 -9.61 10.07
N LEU A 69 3.62 -8.41 9.60
CA LEU A 69 4.91 -7.79 9.88
C LEU A 69 5.06 -7.49 11.37
N PHE A 70 4.07 -6.85 11.98
CA PHE A 70 4.13 -6.43 13.38
C PHE A 70 4.25 -7.61 14.36
N ASP A 71 3.66 -8.77 14.04
CA ASP A 71 3.84 -10.01 14.80
C ASP A 71 5.30 -10.52 14.81
N GLN A 72 6.12 -10.09 13.86
CA GLN A 72 7.53 -10.48 13.71
C GLN A 72 8.52 -9.45 14.26
N LEU A 73 8.06 -8.25 14.63
CA LEU A 73 8.95 -7.18 15.06
C LEU A 73 9.30 -7.31 16.54
N ASP A 74 10.60 -7.28 16.83
CA ASP A 74 11.14 -7.03 18.15
C ASP A 74 11.65 -5.57 18.19
N PRO A 75 11.00 -4.65 18.93
CA PRO A 75 11.37 -3.24 18.94
C PRO A 75 12.78 -3.00 19.52
N ASP A 76 13.34 -3.93 20.29
CA ASP A 76 14.73 -3.82 20.76
C ASP A 76 15.73 -4.03 19.62
N GLN A 77 15.34 -4.74 18.56
CA GLN A 77 16.17 -5.03 17.38
C GLN A 77 15.87 -4.11 16.19
N VAL A 78 14.88 -3.22 16.31
CA VAL A 78 14.55 -2.27 15.24
C VAL A 78 15.38 -1.00 15.38
N SER A 79 15.97 -0.55 14.28
CA SER A 79 16.58 0.77 14.13
C SER A 79 15.64 1.68 13.34
N GLY A 80 15.25 2.80 13.92
CA GLY A 80 14.25 3.70 13.32
C GLY A 80 12.82 3.37 13.74
N THR A 81 11.84 3.62 12.89
CA THR A 81 10.42 3.46 13.24
C THR A 81 9.63 2.88 12.09
N VAL A 82 8.80 1.88 12.39
CA VAL A 82 7.86 1.30 11.42
C VAL A 82 6.46 1.72 11.81
N ILE A 83 5.75 2.36 10.88
CA ILE A 83 4.39 2.82 11.04
C ILE A 83 3.53 2.03 10.04
N GLY A 84 2.66 1.17 10.56
CA GLY A 84 1.65 0.47 9.79
C GLY A 84 0.34 1.21 9.85
N VAL A 85 -0.28 1.47 8.71
CA VAL A 85 -1.63 2.04 8.59
C VAL A 85 -2.54 0.96 8.00
N PRO A 86 -3.21 0.12 8.81
CA PRO A 86 -3.98 -1.00 8.28
C PRO A 86 -5.08 -0.57 7.31
N ALA A 87 -5.73 0.56 7.61
CA ALA A 87 -6.72 1.16 6.72
C ALA A 87 -6.60 2.69 6.71
N MET A 88 -6.13 3.23 5.59
CA MET A 88 -6.14 4.67 5.34
C MET A 88 -7.56 5.22 5.20
N ASN A 89 -8.41 4.51 4.46
CA ASN A 89 -9.80 4.89 4.23
C ASN A 89 -10.74 3.99 5.02
N VAL A 90 -10.88 4.26 6.32
CA VAL A 90 -11.65 3.44 7.25
C VAL A 90 -13.11 3.23 6.79
N PRO A 91 -13.88 4.27 6.39
CA PRO A 91 -15.25 4.05 5.91
C PRO A 91 -15.35 3.18 4.66
N ALA A 92 -14.41 3.34 3.72
CA ALA A 92 -14.35 2.48 2.53
C ALA A 92 -14.06 1.02 2.93
N PHE A 93 -13.13 0.81 3.86
CA PHE A 93 -12.75 -0.52 4.36
C PHE A 93 -13.90 -1.20 5.11
N GLU A 94 -14.62 -0.47 5.96
CA GLU A 94 -15.84 -0.98 6.62
C GLU A 94 -16.91 -1.40 5.61
N ALA A 95 -17.03 -0.66 4.49
CA ALA A 95 -17.96 -0.98 3.43
C ALA A 95 -17.49 -2.10 2.49
N GLY A 96 -16.21 -2.49 2.54
CA GLY A 96 -15.59 -3.36 1.54
C GLY A 96 -15.72 -2.78 0.13
N LYS A 97 -15.52 -1.46 -0.01
CA LYS A 97 -15.66 -0.74 -1.28
C LYS A 97 -14.43 0.04 -1.62
N ARG A 98 -14.21 0.26 -2.92
CA ARG A 98 -13.07 1.01 -3.45
C ARG A 98 -12.90 2.38 -2.82
N GLY A 99 -14.00 3.09 -2.60
CA GLY A 99 -14.03 4.42 -2.01
C GLY A 99 -15.08 4.51 -0.89
N ASP A 100 -15.10 5.63 -0.18
CA ASP A 100 -16.09 5.88 0.87
C ASP A 100 -17.48 6.00 0.23
N PRO A 101 -18.41 5.05 0.45
CA PRO A 101 -19.72 5.09 -0.17
C PRO A 101 -20.59 6.26 0.33
N LEU A 102 -20.24 6.88 1.46
CA LEU A 102 -20.93 8.05 2.00
C LEU A 102 -20.41 9.36 1.41
N ASP A 103 -19.27 9.33 0.71
CA ASP A 103 -18.66 10.49 0.08
C ASP A 103 -18.70 10.41 -1.45
N SER A 104 -19.82 10.86 -2.01
CA SER A 104 -20.03 10.85 -3.46
C SER A 104 -19.25 11.92 -4.23
N PHE A 105 -18.66 12.90 -3.55
CA PHE A 105 -17.87 13.96 -4.19
C PHE A 105 -16.41 13.56 -4.33
N THR A 106 -15.88 12.92 -3.29
CA THR A 106 -14.46 12.54 -3.21
C THR A 106 -14.29 11.06 -2.89
N TYR A 107 -14.94 10.22 -3.70
CA TYR A 107 -15.02 8.77 -3.50
C TYR A 107 -13.66 8.07 -3.41
N ASP A 108 -12.76 8.28 -4.38
CA ASP A 108 -11.49 7.56 -4.49
C ASP A 108 -10.32 8.38 -3.89
N MET A 109 -9.95 8.08 -2.64
CA MET A 109 -8.88 8.76 -1.90
C MET A 109 -7.55 8.83 -2.69
N ASN A 110 -7.28 7.84 -3.54
CA ASN A 110 -6.05 7.75 -4.32
C ASN A 110 -6.04 8.67 -5.56
N ARG A 111 -7.00 9.60 -5.66
CA ARG A 111 -7.14 10.58 -6.76
C ARG A 111 -7.13 12.03 -6.29
N MET A 112 -6.95 12.27 -4.99
CA MET A 112 -7.08 13.61 -4.39
C MET A 112 -5.95 13.96 -3.42
N TYR A 113 -4.91 13.14 -3.30
CA TYR A 113 -3.83 13.37 -2.36
C TYR A 113 -3.08 14.69 -2.68
N PRO A 114 -2.78 15.56 -1.69
CA PRO A 114 -2.79 15.33 -0.24
C PRO A 114 -4.13 15.64 0.45
N GLY A 115 -5.22 15.85 -0.29
CA GLY A 115 -6.51 16.25 0.27
C GLY A 115 -6.54 17.71 0.74
N ARG A 116 -7.55 18.04 1.54
CA ARG A 116 -7.81 19.39 2.05
C ARG A 116 -8.38 19.34 3.47
N ALA A 117 -7.89 20.21 4.35
CA ALA A 117 -8.38 20.32 5.73
C ALA A 117 -9.86 20.72 5.80
N ASP A 118 -10.31 21.55 4.86
CA ASP A 118 -11.66 22.10 4.75
C ASP A 118 -12.49 21.41 3.64
N GLY A 119 -12.02 20.26 3.14
CA GLY A 119 -12.66 19.52 2.06
C GLY A 119 -13.78 18.59 2.49
N TYR A 120 -14.21 17.74 1.56
CA TYR A 120 -15.13 16.64 1.79
C TYR A 120 -14.53 15.57 2.74
N PRO A 121 -15.35 14.67 3.32
CA PRO A 121 -14.88 13.69 4.31
C PRO A 121 -13.60 12.95 3.93
N THR A 122 -13.50 12.43 2.71
CA THR A 122 -12.33 11.68 2.23
C THR A 122 -11.13 12.58 1.99
N GLU A 123 -11.32 13.82 1.51
CA GLU A 123 -10.24 14.80 1.40
C GLU A 123 -9.66 15.18 2.77
N ARG A 124 -10.50 15.28 3.80
CA ARG A 124 -10.03 15.56 5.17
C ARG A 124 -9.25 14.39 5.74
N ALA A 125 -9.65 13.16 5.43
CA ALA A 125 -8.89 11.96 5.80
C ALA A 125 -7.52 11.91 5.10
N ALA A 126 -7.49 12.17 3.78
CA ALA A 126 -6.25 12.27 3.03
C ALA A 126 -5.32 13.36 3.59
N TRP A 127 -5.88 14.52 3.95
CA TRP A 127 -5.15 15.62 4.56
C TRP A 127 -4.58 15.28 5.92
N ALA A 128 -5.38 14.68 6.82
CA ALA A 128 -4.91 14.23 8.12
C ALA A 128 -3.78 13.22 7.98
N HIS A 129 -3.90 12.26 7.06
CA HIS A 129 -2.84 11.31 6.76
C HIS A 129 -1.58 12.00 6.24
N TRP A 130 -1.70 12.93 5.29
CA TRP A 130 -0.56 13.64 4.72
C TRP A 130 0.20 14.44 5.78
N ILE A 131 -0.50 15.18 6.63
CA ILE A 131 0.12 15.95 7.71
C ILE A 131 0.82 15.03 8.72
N GLY A 132 0.22 13.89 9.06
CA GLY A 132 0.86 12.90 9.92
C GLY A 132 2.11 12.28 9.29
N MET A 133 2.07 11.97 8.00
CA MET A 133 3.12 11.22 7.30
C MET A 133 4.28 12.09 6.80
N ARG A 134 4.02 13.24 6.17
CA ARG A 134 5.02 13.97 5.35
C ARG A 134 6.33 14.29 6.08
N ASP A 135 6.23 14.60 7.37
CA ASP A 135 7.36 15.01 8.22
C ASP A 135 7.92 13.84 9.03
N SER A 136 7.18 12.73 9.10
CA SER A 136 7.46 11.54 9.91
C SER A 136 7.80 10.29 9.08
N CYS A 137 8.01 10.46 7.77
CA CYS A 137 8.23 9.37 6.82
C CYS A 137 9.49 9.63 5.97
N ASP A 138 10.33 8.61 5.84
CA ASP A 138 11.47 8.59 4.93
C ASP A 138 11.24 7.63 3.76
N LEU A 139 10.56 6.51 4.03
CA LEU A 139 10.23 5.45 3.11
C LEU A 139 8.73 5.19 3.16
N GLN A 140 8.03 5.29 2.04
CA GLN A 140 6.59 5.07 1.95
C GLN A 140 6.26 3.92 0.99
N ILE A 141 5.49 2.95 1.47
CA ILE A 141 4.95 1.84 0.69
C ILE A 141 3.42 1.91 0.76
N ALA A 142 2.77 2.16 -0.37
CA ALA A 142 1.31 2.04 -0.52
C ALA A 142 0.98 0.66 -1.09
N VAL A 143 0.19 -0.11 -0.34
CA VAL A 143 -0.17 -1.48 -0.71
C VAL A 143 -1.56 -1.45 -1.34
N HIS A 144 -1.64 -1.98 -2.55
CA HIS A 144 -2.84 -2.10 -3.34
C HIS A 144 -3.00 -3.53 -3.86
N SER A 145 -4.20 -3.83 -4.36
CA SER A 145 -4.52 -5.08 -5.03
C SER A 145 -5.58 -4.83 -6.10
N GLY A 146 -6.04 -5.88 -6.79
CA GLY A 146 -7.08 -5.74 -7.81
C GLY A 146 -8.48 -5.39 -7.29
N GLY A 147 -8.67 -5.26 -5.97
CA GLY A 147 -9.96 -4.95 -5.36
C GLY A 147 -11.05 -5.97 -5.71
N GLU A 148 -12.30 -5.52 -5.83
CA GLU A 148 -13.43 -6.38 -6.27
C GLU A 148 -13.32 -6.76 -7.76
N HIS A 149 -12.63 -5.95 -8.56
CA HIS A 149 -12.69 -5.98 -10.01
C HIS A 149 -11.62 -6.87 -10.68
N SER A 150 -10.47 -7.08 -10.06
CA SER A 150 -9.30 -7.67 -10.73
C SER A 150 -8.45 -8.51 -9.78
N TYR A 151 -7.47 -9.22 -10.35
CA TYR A 151 -6.41 -9.89 -9.62
C TYR A 151 -5.06 -9.50 -10.24
N LEU A 152 -4.13 -9.02 -9.41
CA LEU A 152 -2.87 -8.41 -9.83
C LEU A 152 -1.67 -9.23 -9.33
N ALA A 153 -0.65 -9.29 -10.19
CA ALA A 153 0.63 -9.93 -9.94
C ALA A 153 1.56 -8.97 -9.20
N HIS A 154 2.72 -9.47 -8.74
CA HIS A 154 3.78 -8.62 -8.20
C HIS A 154 4.14 -7.50 -9.16
N MET A 155 3.79 -6.27 -8.78
CA MET A 155 4.10 -5.09 -9.57
C MET A 155 4.40 -3.93 -8.63
N ILE A 156 5.40 -3.13 -8.98
CA ILE A 156 5.72 -1.88 -8.29
C ILE A 156 5.51 -0.70 -9.24
N PHE A 157 4.74 0.28 -8.82
CA PHE A 157 4.78 1.64 -9.36
C PHE A 157 5.73 2.49 -8.51
N ALA A 158 6.92 2.74 -9.03
CA ALA A 158 7.92 3.59 -8.38
C ALA A 158 7.86 4.99 -8.96
N ALA A 159 7.75 6.01 -8.11
CA ALA A 159 7.93 7.38 -8.57
C ALA A 159 9.30 7.55 -9.25
N ASP A 160 9.38 8.36 -10.30
CA ASP A 160 10.62 8.55 -11.07
C ASP A 160 11.63 9.45 -10.35
N ASN A 161 12.12 8.99 -9.20
CA ASN A 161 13.26 9.55 -8.47
C ASN A 161 14.19 8.40 -7.98
N PRO A 162 15.46 8.69 -7.67
CA PRO A 162 16.41 7.65 -7.23
C PRO A 162 15.96 6.91 -5.96
N GLN A 163 15.36 7.63 -5.00
CA GLN A 163 14.95 7.11 -3.70
C GLN A 163 13.84 6.06 -3.82
N SER A 164 12.84 6.31 -4.68
CA SER A 164 11.75 5.38 -4.96
C SER A 164 12.22 4.16 -5.76
N LEU A 165 13.18 4.32 -6.67
CA LEU A 165 13.77 3.19 -7.40
C LEU A 165 14.61 2.28 -6.48
N GLU A 166 15.34 2.86 -5.53
CA GLU A 166 16.05 2.11 -4.48
C GLU A 166 15.08 1.37 -3.57
N LEU A 167 14.03 2.04 -3.09
CA LEU A 167 12.96 1.40 -2.31
C LEU A 167 12.27 0.27 -3.07
N ALA A 168 12.01 0.45 -4.37
CA ALA A 168 11.45 -0.60 -5.21
C ALA A 168 12.37 -1.83 -5.29
N ALA A 169 13.67 -1.62 -5.51
CA ALA A 169 14.65 -2.71 -5.54
C ALA A 169 14.75 -3.44 -4.19
N ALA A 170 14.53 -2.73 -3.08
CA ALA A 170 14.59 -3.27 -1.73
C ALA A 170 13.39 -4.17 -1.35
N MET A 171 12.30 -4.22 -2.14
CA MET A 171 11.14 -5.10 -1.87
C MET A 171 11.49 -6.59 -1.96
N GLY A 172 12.55 -6.96 -2.67
CA GLY A 172 13.12 -8.31 -2.64
C GLY A 172 12.79 -9.19 -3.85
N LYS A 173 13.06 -10.50 -3.72
CA LYS A 173 13.12 -11.44 -4.87
C LYS A 173 11.87 -11.49 -5.76
N PRO A 174 10.63 -11.55 -5.22
CA PRO A 174 9.43 -11.66 -6.06
C PRO A 174 9.09 -10.37 -6.79
N TRP A 175 9.62 -9.23 -6.34
CA TRP A 175 9.26 -7.90 -6.82
C TRP A 175 10.20 -7.45 -7.96
N ASP A 176 10.24 -8.24 -9.02
CA ASP A 176 11.16 -8.06 -10.16
C ASP A 176 10.64 -7.10 -11.24
N LEU A 177 9.37 -6.69 -11.17
CA LEU A 177 8.70 -5.88 -12.18
C LEU A 177 8.35 -4.48 -11.65
N VAL A 178 9.02 -3.47 -12.21
CA VAL A 178 8.88 -2.06 -11.82
C VAL A 178 8.34 -1.24 -12.99
N PHE A 179 7.42 -0.34 -12.69
CA PHE A 179 6.87 0.66 -13.60
C PHE A 179 7.21 2.03 -13.04
N LYS A 180 7.75 2.91 -13.87
CA LYS A 180 7.93 4.30 -13.46
C LYS A 180 6.61 5.04 -13.49
N SER A 181 6.28 5.71 -12.40
CA SER A 181 5.16 6.63 -12.29
C SER A 181 5.65 8.08 -12.18
N GLY A 182 4.85 9.01 -12.69
CA GLY A 182 5.17 10.43 -12.60
C GLY A 182 5.19 10.94 -11.16
N VAL A 183 6.06 11.91 -10.88
CA VAL A 183 6.10 12.67 -9.62
C VAL A 183 5.04 13.78 -9.65
N GLY A 184 4.42 14.06 -8.50
CA GLY A 184 3.40 15.12 -8.35
C GLY A 184 1.95 14.69 -8.58
N GLY A 185 1.70 13.39 -8.80
CA GLY A 185 0.38 12.80 -8.89
C GLY A 185 -0.41 12.86 -7.57
N ALA A 186 -1.68 12.46 -7.62
CA ALA A 186 -2.63 12.61 -6.52
C ALA A 186 -2.71 11.37 -5.61
N ASN A 187 -1.57 10.71 -5.35
CA ASN A 187 -1.44 9.55 -4.47
C ASN A 187 -0.28 9.73 -3.45
N PRO A 188 -0.24 8.97 -2.34
CA PRO A 188 0.77 9.12 -1.30
C PRO A 188 2.21 8.98 -1.81
N ALA A 189 2.50 7.95 -2.60
CA ALA A 189 3.85 7.67 -3.11
C ALA A 189 4.40 8.83 -3.95
N SER A 190 3.58 9.36 -4.85
CA SER A 190 3.95 10.47 -5.72
C SER A 190 4.12 11.79 -4.96
N LYS A 191 3.32 12.03 -3.89
CA LYS A 191 3.50 13.20 -3.01
C LYS A 191 4.73 13.10 -2.11
N MET A 192 5.10 11.91 -1.64
CA MET A 192 6.38 11.71 -0.95
C MET A 192 7.57 11.97 -1.89
N ALA A 193 7.48 11.49 -3.14
CA ALA A 193 8.51 11.75 -4.14
C ALA A 193 8.65 13.24 -4.49
N GLU A 194 7.55 14.00 -4.51
CA GLU A 194 7.54 15.45 -4.76
C GLU A 194 8.35 16.23 -3.71
N ILE A 195 8.40 15.73 -2.46
CA ILE A 195 9.22 16.31 -1.37
C ILE A 195 10.59 15.63 -1.22
N GLY A 196 11.03 14.86 -2.22
CA GLY A 196 12.36 14.25 -2.26
C GLY A 196 12.54 12.99 -1.40
N LYS A 197 11.45 12.34 -0.99
CA LYS A 197 11.45 11.09 -0.21
C LYS A 197 11.14 9.88 -1.09
N ALA A 198 11.35 8.67 -0.55
CA ALA A 198 11.03 7.44 -1.26
C ALA A 198 9.53 7.14 -1.12
N GLY A 199 8.89 6.84 -2.25
CA GLY A 199 7.49 6.44 -2.31
C GLY A 199 7.24 5.43 -3.44
N VAL A 200 6.67 4.29 -3.09
CA VAL A 200 6.26 3.25 -4.05
C VAL A 200 4.82 2.81 -3.78
N THR A 201 4.13 2.43 -4.84
CA THR A 201 2.91 1.62 -4.76
C THR A 201 3.24 0.21 -5.17
N VAL A 202 2.73 -0.78 -4.42
CA VAL A 202 2.87 -2.20 -4.73
C VAL A 202 1.49 -2.80 -4.98
N GLU A 203 1.38 -3.69 -5.95
CA GLU A 203 0.16 -4.42 -6.28
C GLU A 203 0.39 -5.92 -6.05
N LEU A 204 -0.52 -6.58 -5.33
CA LEU A 204 -0.57 -8.04 -5.24
C LEU A 204 -1.94 -8.52 -4.75
N GLY A 205 -2.55 -9.45 -5.48
CA GLY A 205 -3.82 -10.07 -5.10
C GLY A 205 -5.06 -9.38 -5.69
N GLY A 206 -6.21 -9.50 -5.01
CA GLY A 206 -7.49 -8.97 -5.48
C GLY A 206 -8.65 -9.98 -5.42
N ASN A 207 -9.73 -9.68 -6.13
CA ASN A 207 -11.06 -10.30 -6.04
C ASN A 207 -11.67 -10.28 -4.61
N CYS A 208 -11.20 -9.40 -3.73
CA CYS A 208 -11.59 -9.34 -2.31
C CYS A 208 -11.55 -10.70 -1.59
N ARG A 209 -10.65 -11.60 -1.98
CA ARG A 209 -10.69 -12.99 -1.56
C ARG A 209 -9.96 -13.18 -0.23
N THR A 210 -10.70 -13.23 0.87
CA THR A 210 -10.13 -13.33 2.23
C THR A 210 -10.24 -14.72 2.88
N LEU A 211 -11.02 -15.63 2.30
CA LEU A 211 -11.40 -16.91 2.95
C LEU A 211 -10.41 -18.06 2.71
N THR A 212 -9.50 -17.94 1.75
CA THR A 212 -8.70 -19.06 1.27
C THR A 212 -7.20 -18.85 1.49
N LYS A 213 -6.45 -19.95 1.36
CA LYS A 213 -5.00 -20.00 1.66
C LYS A 213 -4.17 -18.99 0.86
N ASP A 214 -4.60 -18.67 -0.35
CA ASP A 214 -4.00 -17.65 -1.21
C ASP A 214 -3.93 -16.29 -0.51
N PHE A 215 -4.97 -15.88 0.23
CA PHE A 215 -4.95 -14.63 1.00
C PHE A 215 -3.79 -14.57 2.01
N HIS A 216 -3.59 -15.65 2.77
CA HIS A 216 -2.46 -15.75 3.69
C HIS A 216 -1.12 -15.75 2.97
N THR A 217 -1.05 -16.43 1.81
CA THR A 217 0.17 -16.49 1.01
C THR A 217 0.57 -15.10 0.51
N ILE A 218 -0.39 -14.31 0.02
CA ILE A 218 -0.18 -12.93 -0.41
C ILE A 218 0.27 -12.05 0.76
N ALA A 219 -0.40 -12.16 1.92
CA ALA A 219 -0.05 -11.36 3.08
C ALA A 219 1.33 -11.68 3.65
N ASP A 220 1.72 -12.97 3.68
CA ASP A 220 3.04 -13.41 4.11
C ASP A 220 4.13 -12.90 3.13
N ASP A 221 3.85 -12.88 1.83
CA ASP A 221 4.76 -12.39 0.80
C ASP A 221 4.98 -10.87 0.86
N LEU A 222 3.90 -10.10 1.00
CA LEU A 222 3.95 -8.66 1.27
C LEU A 222 4.77 -8.36 2.53
N ALA A 223 4.50 -9.07 3.64
CA ALA A 223 5.23 -8.91 4.89
C ALA A 223 6.72 -9.25 4.75
N ALA A 224 7.06 -10.29 3.98
CA ALA A 224 8.44 -10.63 3.65
C ALA A 224 9.13 -9.51 2.84
N GLY A 225 8.40 -8.87 1.94
CA GLY A 225 8.89 -7.71 1.19
C GLY A 225 9.21 -6.52 2.10
N TYR A 226 8.32 -6.18 3.04
CA TYR A 226 8.57 -5.11 4.02
C TYR A 226 9.79 -5.42 4.90
N LEU A 227 9.92 -6.67 5.36
CA LEU A 227 11.08 -7.10 6.15
C LEU A 227 12.38 -7.04 5.34
N ASN A 228 12.33 -7.33 4.04
CA ASN A 228 13.48 -7.17 3.15
C ASN A 228 13.88 -5.71 2.98
N VAL A 229 12.90 -4.80 2.85
CA VAL A 229 13.14 -3.33 2.88
C VAL A 229 13.81 -2.94 4.20
N MET A 230 13.28 -3.41 5.33
CA MET A 230 13.88 -3.11 6.64
C MET A 230 15.33 -3.59 6.72
N ARG A 231 15.66 -4.78 6.20
CA ARG A 231 17.05 -5.26 6.15
C ARG A 231 17.94 -4.43 5.23
N HIS A 232 17.43 -4.03 4.07
CA HIS A 232 18.18 -3.20 3.10
C HIS A 232 18.63 -1.88 3.73
N TYR A 233 17.71 -1.24 4.47
CA TYR A 233 17.96 0.03 5.15
C TYR A 233 18.56 -0.12 6.57
N ASN A 234 19.01 -1.33 6.95
CA ASN A 234 19.55 -1.64 8.28
C ASN A 234 18.60 -1.33 9.45
N MET A 235 17.29 -1.35 9.21
CA MET A 235 16.26 -1.19 10.22
C MET A 235 16.01 -2.46 11.03
N ALA A 236 16.36 -3.64 10.50
CA ALA A 236 16.15 -4.92 11.16
C ALA A 236 17.31 -5.88 10.86
N PRO A 237 17.58 -6.87 11.73
CA PRO A 237 18.67 -7.82 11.52
C PRO A 237 18.45 -8.73 10.31
N GLY A 238 19.59 -9.19 9.77
CA GLY A 238 19.66 -10.09 8.63
C GLY A 238 20.08 -9.39 7.34
N GLU A 239 20.30 -10.18 6.29
CA GLU A 239 20.71 -9.68 4.99
C GLU A 239 19.50 -9.54 4.06
N ALA A 240 19.43 -8.40 3.36
CA ALA A 240 18.45 -8.22 2.30
C ALA A 240 18.80 -9.10 1.09
N ALA A 241 17.77 -9.64 0.46
CA ALA A 241 17.89 -10.40 -0.78
C ALA A 241 17.16 -9.69 -1.91
N TYR A 242 17.63 -9.85 -3.14
CA TYR A 242 17.16 -9.09 -4.29
C TYR A 242 16.77 -10.02 -5.43
N ALA A 243 15.90 -9.53 -6.32
CA ALA A 243 15.63 -10.20 -7.59
C ALA A 243 16.95 -10.39 -8.36
N ALA A 244 17.10 -11.52 -9.05
CA ALA A 244 18.29 -11.80 -9.85
C ALA A 244 18.38 -10.88 -11.08
N GLU A 245 17.22 -10.49 -11.60
CA GLU A 245 17.04 -9.57 -12.72
C GLU A 245 15.85 -8.68 -12.41
N TRP A 246 15.91 -7.40 -12.80
CA TRP A 246 14.78 -6.49 -12.74
C TRP A 246 14.29 -6.15 -14.14
N ARG A 247 12.98 -6.05 -14.28
CA ARG A 247 12.29 -5.66 -15.51
C ARG A 247 11.61 -4.32 -15.30
N MET A 248 11.85 -3.40 -16.23
CA MET A 248 11.10 -2.16 -16.31
C MET A 248 9.95 -2.35 -17.30
N GLY A 249 8.72 -2.27 -16.79
CA GLY A 249 7.49 -2.44 -17.56
C GLY A 249 6.83 -1.13 -17.95
N TYR A 250 5.87 -1.23 -18.86
CA TYR A 250 4.87 -0.20 -19.11
C TYR A 250 3.50 -0.87 -19.20
N GLN A 251 2.45 -0.14 -18.84
CA GLN A 251 1.09 -0.67 -18.79
C GLN A 251 0.35 -0.36 -20.08
N GLU A 252 -0.31 -1.36 -20.66
CA GLU A 252 -1.21 -1.20 -21.78
C GLU A 252 -2.60 -1.72 -21.39
N ALA A 253 -3.59 -0.82 -21.38
CA ALA A 253 -4.97 -1.17 -21.07
C ALA A 253 -5.65 -1.76 -22.31
N LEU A 254 -5.94 -3.05 -22.28
CA LEU A 254 -6.73 -3.71 -23.32
C LEU A 254 -8.22 -3.53 -23.00
N LEU A 255 -8.85 -2.58 -23.70
CA LEU A 255 -10.26 -2.26 -23.50
C LEU A 255 -11.15 -3.29 -24.18
N ALA A 256 -12.23 -3.70 -23.49
CA ALA A 256 -13.24 -4.58 -24.06
C ALA A 256 -13.90 -3.91 -25.29
N PRO A 257 -13.83 -4.51 -26.49
CA PRO A 257 -14.42 -3.92 -27.69
C PRO A 257 -15.95 -4.10 -27.79
N ALA A 258 -16.54 -4.87 -26.87
CA ALA A 258 -17.96 -5.17 -26.81
C ALA A 258 -18.43 -5.40 -25.36
N SER A 259 -19.73 -5.26 -25.11
CA SER A 259 -20.35 -5.64 -23.83
C SER A 259 -20.60 -7.14 -23.78
N GLY A 260 -20.36 -7.77 -22.63
CA GLY A 260 -20.63 -9.18 -22.40
C GLY A 260 -19.82 -9.74 -21.24
N MET A 261 -19.92 -11.05 -21.04
CA MET A 261 -19.13 -11.79 -20.06
C MET A 261 -17.74 -12.08 -20.65
N TRP A 262 -16.70 -11.47 -20.07
CA TRP A 262 -15.32 -11.82 -20.39
C TRP A 262 -14.96 -13.17 -19.77
N VAL A 263 -14.40 -14.07 -20.59
CA VAL A 263 -13.89 -15.38 -20.15
C VAL A 263 -12.48 -15.54 -20.70
N GLY A 264 -11.51 -15.67 -19.81
CA GLY A 264 -10.11 -15.92 -20.17
C GLY A 264 -9.94 -17.20 -20.99
N ASP A 265 -8.93 -17.20 -21.86
CA ASP A 265 -8.58 -18.39 -22.63
C ASP A 265 -8.14 -19.54 -21.69
N ARG A 266 -8.49 -20.78 -22.04
CA ARG A 266 -8.19 -21.95 -21.20
C ARG A 266 -6.69 -22.21 -21.05
N GLU A 267 -5.88 -21.76 -22.00
CA GLU A 267 -4.43 -21.91 -21.98
C GLU A 267 -3.74 -20.73 -21.29
N MET A 268 -4.49 -19.69 -20.90
CA MET A 268 -3.95 -18.57 -20.15
C MET A 268 -3.48 -19.03 -18.77
N VAL A 269 -2.20 -18.79 -18.50
CA VAL A 269 -1.60 -19.00 -17.19
C VAL A 269 -1.17 -17.64 -16.67
N PHE A 270 -1.66 -17.27 -15.48
CA PHE A 270 -1.30 -16.03 -14.81
C PHE A 270 0.23 -15.93 -14.62
N GLU A 271 0.78 -14.72 -14.77
CA GLU A 271 2.23 -14.43 -14.67
C GLU A 271 3.15 -15.16 -15.68
N LYS A 272 2.60 -15.75 -16.74
CA LYS A 272 3.40 -16.37 -17.80
C LYS A 272 3.60 -15.41 -18.97
N ILE A 273 4.86 -15.17 -19.34
CA ILE A 273 5.22 -14.43 -20.57
C ILE A 273 4.56 -15.11 -21.78
N MET A 274 3.96 -14.31 -22.65
CA MET A 274 3.26 -14.77 -23.85
C MET A 274 3.70 -14.01 -25.11
N SER A 275 3.40 -14.56 -26.27
CA SER A 275 3.73 -13.93 -27.56
C SER A 275 2.65 -12.91 -27.95
N ALA A 276 3.04 -11.89 -28.72
CA ALA A 276 2.08 -10.96 -29.30
C ALA A 276 1.05 -11.72 -30.16
N GLY A 277 -0.23 -11.39 -29.99
CA GLY A 277 -1.34 -12.06 -30.68
C GLY A 277 -1.85 -13.33 -30.00
N THR A 278 -1.27 -13.76 -28.87
CA THR A 278 -1.88 -14.82 -28.04
C THR A 278 -3.29 -14.40 -27.61
N PRO A 279 -4.33 -15.20 -27.87
CA PRO A 279 -5.68 -14.90 -27.41
C PRO A 279 -5.73 -14.83 -25.88
N LEU A 280 -6.26 -13.73 -25.35
CA LEU A 280 -6.47 -13.59 -23.90
C LEU A 280 -7.80 -14.17 -23.45
N GLY A 281 -8.78 -14.27 -24.34
CA GLY A 281 -10.11 -14.73 -23.98
C GLY A 281 -11.15 -14.30 -24.99
N ARG A 282 -12.40 -14.46 -24.61
CA ARG A 282 -13.58 -14.13 -25.42
C ARG A 282 -14.58 -13.36 -24.59
N ILE A 283 -15.35 -12.51 -25.27
CA ILE A 283 -16.51 -11.83 -24.68
C ILE A 283 -17.75 -12.53 -25.24
N TYR A 284 -18.56 -13.08 -24.35
CA TYR A 284 -19.81 -13.75 -24.68
C TYR A 284 -20.97 -12.82 -24.40
N ASP A 285 -21.91 -12.69 -25.34
CA ASP A 285 -23.22 -12.13 -25.01
C ASP A 285 -24.08 -13.18 -24.27
N LEU A 286 -25.34 -12.84 -23.97
CA LEU A 286 -26.24 -13.75 -23.26
C LEU A 286 -26.81 -14.88 -24.13
N TYR A 287 -26.47 -14.92 -25.42
CA TYR A 287 -26.93 -15.91 -26.40
C TYR A 287 -25.83 -16.88 -26.85
N GLY A 288 -24.56 -16.56 -26.58
CA GLY A 288 -23.41 -17.44 -26.77
C GLY A 288 -22.52 -17.07 -27.95
#